data_AF-Q6DYC4-F1
#
_entry.id   AF-Q6DYC4-F1
#
_cell.length_a   1.000
_cell.length_b   1.000
_cell.length_c   1.000
_cell.angle_alpha   90.00
_cell.angle_beta   90.00
_cell.angle_gamma   90.00
#
_symmetry.space_group_name_H-M   'P 1'
#
loop_
_entity.id
_entity.type
_entity.pdbx_description
1 polymer ?
#
loop_
_entity_poly.entity_id
_entity_poly.type
_entity_poly.pdbx_seq_one_letter_code
_entity_poly.pdbx_strand_id
1 'polypeptide(L)'
;MMMMKGNGSKSSLNSLISSLGDSARELIKLRSTLRMDGDVSITGLIAIIASFQSVELQIQAIKDLLRQRKEAIPNGKLSRYFYSFTLFDVEMTVSEIETLQRIISPFAEFYTNMARELHPELFSDDSNTWRWLLSQAQPRKYNRTTNFKMNRNR
;
A
#
# COMPACT_ATOMS: atom_id res chain seq x y z
N MET A 1 29.74 -9.65 -24.73
CA MET A 1 28.61 -10.52 -24.38
C MET A 1 27.98 -9.97 -23.10
N MET A 2 26.79 -9.37 -23.20
CA MET A 2 26.15 -8.57 -22.15
C MET A 2 25.49 -9.46 -21.09
N MET A 3 25.87 -9.29 -19.82
CA MET A 3 25.05 -9.75 -18.71
C MET A 3 24.10 -8.61 -18.31
N MET A 4 22.82 -8.78 -18.65
CA MET A 4 21.75 -7.85 -18.32
C MET A 4 21.49 -7.82 -16.80
N LYS A 5 21.96 -6.73 -16.19
CA LYS A 5 21.29 -5.86 -15.20
C LYS A 5 19.85 -6.25 -14.84
N GLY A 6 19.58 -6.51 -13.55
CA GLY A 6 18.19 -6.71 -13.11
C GLY A 6 17.90 -6.99 -11.62
N ASN A 7 18.84 -6.88 -10.67
CA ASN A 7 18.48 -7.01 -9.25
C ASN A 7 17.94 -5.67 -8.70
N GLY A 8 16.79 -5.23 -9.22
CA GLY A 8 15.93 -4.34 -8.45
C GLY A 8 15.44 -5.14 -7.26
N SER A 9 15.82 -4.73 -6.04
CA SER A 9 15.47 -5.43 -4.80
C SER A 9 13.96 -5.64 -4.73
N LYS A 10 13.51 -6.85 -5.05
CA LYS A 10 12.11 -7.26 -4.87
C LYS A 10 11.83 -7.05 -3.38
N SER A 11 10.96 -6.09 -3.05
CA SER A 11 10.66 -5.74 -1.66
C SER A 11 10.28 -7.03 -0.93
N SER A 12 10.98 -7.34 0.16
CA SER A 12 10.69 -8.52 0.95
C SER A 12 9.26 -8.44 1.51
N LEU A 13 8.59 -9.58 1.70
CA LEU A 13 7.28 -9.61 2.33
C LEU A 13 7.28 -8.85 3.67
N ASN A 14 8.34 -9.04 4.46
CA ASN A 14 8.51 -8.38 5.75
C ASN A 14 8.56 -6.85 5.61
N SER A 15 9.29 -6.33 4.61
CA SER A 15 9.34 -4.88 4.39
C SER A 15 7.99 -4.30 3.95
N LEU A 16 7.19 -5.05 3.19
CA LEU A 16 5.84 -4.62 2.82
C LEU A 16 4.88 -4.67 4.01
N ILE A 17 4.92 -5.72 4.84
CA ILE A 17 4.12 -5.82 6.06
C ILE A 17 4.48 -4.67 7.03
N SER A 18 5.78 -4.38 7.21
CA SER A 18 6.20 -3.24 8.03
C SER A 18 5.72 -1.91 7.46
N SER A 19 5.87 -1.69 6.15
CA SER A 19 5.37 -0.48 5.47
C SER A 19 3.86 -0.32 5.60
N LEU A 20 3.12 -1.42 5.52
CA LEU A 20 1.67 -1.44 5.70
C LEU A 20 1.30 -1.06 7.14
N GLY A 21 2.01 -1.60 8.13
CA GLY A 21 1.85 -1.23 9.53
C GLY A 21 2.12 0.25 9.79
N ASP A 22 3.15 0.82 9.18
CA ASP A 22 3.44 2.25 9.28
C ASP A 22 2.34 3.10 8.61
N SER A 23 1.88 2.69 7.43
CA SER A 23 0.81 3.38 6.70
C SER A 23 -0.52 3.35 7.47
N ALA A 24 -0.85 2.22 8.12
CA ALA A 24 -2.03 2.11 8.97
C ALA A 24 -1.94 3.01 10.21
N ARG A 25 -0.77 3.14 10.83
CA ARG A 25 -0.56 4.09 11.95
C ARG A 25 -0.74 5.53 11.52
N GLU A 26 -0.21 5.90 10.36
CA GLU A 26 -0.39 7.25 9.81
C GLU A 26 -1.86 7.54 9.47
N LEU A 27 -2.60 6.57 8.93
CA LEU A 27 -4.06 6.68 8.74
C LEU A 27 -4.81 6.97 10.05
N ILE A 28 -4.47 6.27 11.14
CA ILE A 28 -5.10 6.50 12.46
C ILE A 28 -4.81 7.93 12.96
N LYS A 29 -3.57 8.42 12.75
CA LYS A 29 -3.21 9.80 13.11
C LYS A 29 -3.99 10.82 12.28
N LEU A 30 -4.02 10.66 10.96
CA LEU A 30 -4.74 11.55 10.05
C LEU A 30 -6.23 11.62 10.39
N ARG A 31 -6.84 10.47 10.64
CA ARG A 31 -8.23 10.39 11.11
C ARG A 31 -8.44 11.15 12.41
N SER A 32 -7.54 11.00 13.39
CA SER A 32 -7.63 11.68 14.69
C SER A 32 -7.47 13.20 14.56
N THR A 33 -6.70 13.68 13.57
CA THR A 33 -6.54 15.12 13.31
C THR A 33 -7.74 15.74 12.60
N LEU A 34 -8.55 14.93 11.91
CA LEU A 34 -9.77 15.39 11.26
C LEU A 34 -10.86 15.58 12.32
N ARG A 35 -10.97 16.78 12.89
CA ARG A 35 -12.13 17.14 13.70
C ARG A 35 -13.35 17.13 12.78
N MET A 36 -14.27 16.19 13.01
CA MET A 36 -15.55 16.11 12.30
C MET A 36 -16.52 17.24 12.69
N ASP A 37 -16.13 18.11 13.63
CA ASP A 37 -16.97 19.13 14.24
C ASP A 37 -17.03 20.47 13.48
N GLY A 38 -16.87 20.46 12.15
CA GLY A 38 -17.46 21.55 11.34
C GLY A 38 -16.57 22.30 10.34
N ASP A 39 -15.38 21.83 9.99
CA ASP A 39 -14.68 22.26 8.78
C ASP A 39 -13.71 21.16 8.31
N VAL A 40 -14.24 20.16 7.59
CA VAL A 40 -13.40 19.16 6.94
C VAL A 40 -12.71 19.83 5.74
N SER A 41 -11.45 20.23 5.92
CA SER A 41 -10.65 20.76 4.81
C SER A 41 -10.57 19.73 3.68
N ILE A 42 -10.90 20.16 2.45
CA ILE A 42 -10.71 19.40 1.19
C ILE A 42 -9.35 18.70 1.19
N THR A 43 -8.29 19.43 1.55
CA THR A 43 -6.92 18.93 1.58
C THR A 43 -6.76 17.78 2.58
N GLY A 44 -7.37 17.88 3.76
CA GLY A 44 -7.35 16.82 4.76
C GLY A 44 -8.10 15.57 4.30
N LEU A 45 -9.25 15.76 3.67
CA LEU A 45 -10.07 14.66 3.14
C LEU A 45 -9.36 13.93 1.98
N ILE A 46 -8.76 14.67 1.05
CA ILE A 46 -7.94 14.10 -0.03
C ILE A 46 -6.75 13.33 0.54
N ALA A 47 -6.06 13.88 1.55
CA ALA A 47 -4.92 13.20 2.17
C ALA A 47 -5.31 11.87 2.81
N ILE A 48 -6.48 11.81 3.44
CA ILE A 48 -7.04 10.57 4.00
C ILE A 48 -7.33 9.57 2.89
N ILE A 49 -8.00 9.98 1.81
CA ILE A 49 -8.34 9.07 0.71
C ILE A 49 -7.08 8.54 0.00
N ALA A 50 -6.09 9.40 -0.25
CA ALA A 50 -4.80 8.99 -0.81
C ALA A 50 -4.07 7.99 0.10
N SER A 51 -4.18 8.16 1.42
CA SER A 51 -3.61 7.24 2.40
C SER A 51 -4.32 5.88 2.38
N PHE A 52 -5.65 5.87 2.25
CA PHE A 52 -6.43 4.62 2.11
C PHE A 52 -6.04 3.88 0.83
N GLN A 53 -5.98 4.57 -0.31
CA GLN A 53 -5.56 3.97 -1.58
C GLN A 53 -4.12 3.43 -1.52
N SER A 54 -3.21 4.15 -0.85
CA SER A 54 -1.84 3.66 -0.63
C SER A 54 -1.82 2.35 0.16
N VAL A 55 -2.67 2.23 1.18
CA VAL A 55 -2.80 1.00 1.97
C VAL A 55 -3.42 -0.13 1.15
N GLU A 56 -4.45 0.13 0.35
CA GLU A 56 -5.04 -0.87 -0.55
C GLU A 56 -4.03 -1.39 -1.57
N LEU A 57 -3.19 -0.52 -2.15
CA LEU A 57 -2.11 -0.92 -3.05
C LEU A 57 -1.06 -1.79 -2.34
N GLN A 58 -0.70 -1.46 -1.10
CA GLN A 58 0.22 -2.28 -0.30
C GLN A 58 -0.36 -3.65 0.03
N ILE A 59 -1.65 -3.72 0.39
CA ILE A 59 -2.38 -4.96 0.60
C ILE A 59 -2.35 -5.83 -0.66
N GLN A 60 -2.63 -5.23 -1.83
CA GLN A 60 -2.60 -5.95 -3.10
C GLN A 60 -1.19 -6.50 -3.42
N ALA A 61 -0.15 -5.68 -3.23
CA ALA A 61 1.23 -6.11 -3.43
C ALA A 61 1.64 -7.28 -2.51
N ILE A 62 1.18 -7.27 -1.25
CA ILE A 62 1.39 -8.37 -0.31
C ILE A 62 0.65 -9.63 -0.77
N LYS A 63 -0.63 -9.52 -1.17
CA LYS A 63 -1.42 -10.64 -1.70
C LYS A 63 -0.76 -11.27 -2.92
N ASP A 64 -0.27 -10.47 -3.86
CA ASP A 64 0.42 -10.95 -5.05
C ASP A 64 1.73 -11.70 -4.70
N LEU A 65 2.49 -11.23 -3.72
CA LEU A 65 3.68 -11.93 -3.25
C LEU A 65 3.36 -13.22 -2.49
N LEU A 66 2.31 -13.23 -1.69
CA LEU A 66 1.84 -14.44 -1.00
C LEU A 66 1.37 -15.49 -2.01
N ARG A 67 0.65 -15.08 -3.07
CA ARG A 67 0.31 -15.95 -4.19
C ARG A 67 1.56 -16.53 -4.86
N GLN A 68 2.54 -15.69 -5.21
CA GLN A 68 3.81 -16.15 -5.79
C GLN A 68 4.55 -17.14 -4.88
N ARG A 69 4.56 -16.91 -3.56
CA ARG A 69 5.16 -17.83 -2.59
C ARG A 69 4.43 -19.17 -2.54
N LYS A 70 3.10 -19.15 -2.56
CA LYS A 70 2.28 -20.37 -2.60
C LYS A 70 2.52 -21.16 -3.89
N GLU A 71 2.57 -20.49 -5.03
CA GLU A 71 2.82 -21.10 -6.35
C GLU A 71 4.24 -21.67 -6.49
N ALA A 72 5.22 -21.10 -5.78
CA ALA A 72 6.60 -21.61 -5.77
C ALA A 72 6.79 -22.89 -4.95
N ILE A 73 5.82 -23.28 -4.11
CA ILE A 73 5.87 -24.53 -3.35
C ILE A 73 5.59 -25.70 -4.32
N PRO A 74 6.51 -26.68 -4.43
CA PRO A 74 6.29 -27.81 -5.32
C PRO A 74 5.01 -28.56 -4.98
N ASN A 75 4.25 -28.96 -6.00
CA ASN A 75 3.08 -29.81 -5.80
C ASN A 75 3.50 -31.26 -5.47
N GLY A 76 2.76 -31.93 -4.59
CA GLY A 76 3.00 -33.34 -4.24
C GLY A 76 2.82 -33.64 -2.75
N LYS A 77 2.57 -34.91 -2.40
CA LYS A 77 2.38 -35.34 -1.01
C LYS A 77 3.63 -35.07 -0.15
N LEU A 78 4.82 -35.44 -0.67
CA LEU A 78 6.10 -35.20 0.01
C LEU A 78 6.37 -33.71 0.16
N SER A 79 6.17 -32.92 -0.89
CA SER A 79 6.32 -31.47 -0.85
C SER A 79 5.41 -30.84 0.19
N ARG A 80 4.13 -31.23 0.25
CA ARG A 80 3.19 -30.73 1.26
C ARG A 80 3.65 -31.03 2.69
N TYR A 81 4.29 -32.18 2.93
CA TYR A 81 4.85 -32.53 4.23
C TYR A 81 6.02 -31.60 4.60
N PHE A 82 7.02 -31.48 3.71
CA PHE A 82 8.21 -30.66 3.95
C PHE A 82 7.94 -29.15 4.00
N TYR A 83 6.94 -28.67 3.26
CA TYR A 83 6.55 -27.25 3.20
C TYR A 83 5.30 -26.93 4.03
N SER A 84 4.87 -27.82 4.92
CA SER A 84 3.67 -27.65 5.74
C SER A 84 3.71 -26.35 6.57
N PHE A 85 4.81 -26.07 7.26
CA PHE A 85 5.01 -24.82 8.00
C PHE A 85 4.99 -23.59 7.09
N THR A 86 5.68 -23.64 5.94
CA THR A 86 5.70 -22.52 4.99
C THR A 86 4.30 -22.24 4.41
N LEU A 87 3.54 -23.29 4.10
CA LEU A 87 2.16 -23.16 3.62
C LEU A 87 1.27 -22.55 4.70
N PHE A 88 1.40 -23.01 5.94
CA PHE A 88 0.68 -22.47 7.08
C PHE A 88 0.99 -20.99 7.32
N ASP A 89 2.26 -20.59 7.27
CA ASP A 89 2.67 -19.18 7.42
C ASP A 89 2.08 -18.30 6.31
N VAL A 90 2.09 -18.77 5.06
CA VAL A 90 1.50 -18.05 3.92
C VAL A 90 -0.01 -17.90 4.12
N GLU A 91 -0.71 -18.97 4.50
CA GLU A 91 -2.16 -18.95 4.72
C GLU A 91 -2.57 -18.07 5.91
N MET A 92 -1.81 -18.11 7.01
CA MET A 92 -1.99 -17.22 8.14
C MET A 92 -1.82 -15.76 7.71
N THR A 93 -0.74 -15.43 6.99
CA THR A 93 -0.50 -14.06 6.52
C THR A 93 -1.60 -13.59 5.57
N VAL A 94 -2.11 -14.45 4.68
CA VAL A 94 -3.25 -14.12 3.81
C VAL A 94 -4.48 -13.76 4.66
N SER A 95 -4.79 -14.59 5.66
CA SER A 95 -5.94 -14.36 6.54
C SER A 95 -5.84 -13.04 7.33
N GLU A 96 -4.64 -12.69 7.82
CA GLU A 96 -4.40 -11.42 8.51
C GLU A 96 -4.60 -10.21 7.59
N ILE A 97 -4.07 -10.29 6.36
CA ILE A 97 -4.19 -9.23 5.36
C ILE A 97 -5.63 -9.07 4.90
N GLU A 98 -6.38 -10.15 4.75
CA GLU A 98 -7.81 -10.12 4.42
C GLU A 98 -8.64 -9.51 5.56
N THR A 99 -8.31 -9.84 6.81
CA THR A 99 -8.93 -9.23 7.99
C THR A 99 -8.68 -7.73 8.01
N LEU A 100 -7.44 -7.30 7.76
CA LEU A 100 -7.09 -5.88 7.70
C LEU A 100 -7.83 -5.17 6.55
N GLN A 101 -7.86 -5.77 5.36
CA GLN A 101 -8.59 -5.21 4.22
C GLN A 101 -10.08 -5.03 4.54
N ARG A 102 -10.70 -6.03 5.17
CA ARG A 102 -12.11 -5.98 5.58
C ARG A 102 -12.41 -4.85 6.57
N ILE A 103 -11.45 -4.49 7.42
CA ILE A 103 -11.57 -3.36 8.35
C ILE A 103 -11.40 -2.02 7.60
N ILE A 104 -10.46 -1.95 6.67
CA ILE A 104 -10.04 -0.70 6.02
C ILE A 104 -11.00 -0.27 4.91
N SER A 105 -11.49 -1.19 4.07
CA SER A 105 -12.30 -0.87 2.90
C SER A 105 -13.57 -0.06 3.23
N PRO A 106 -14.34 -0.37 4.30
CA PRO A 106 -15.50 0.46 4.67
C PRO A 106 -15.13 1.91 5.01
N PHE A 107 -13.96 2.15 5.63
CA PHE A 107 -13.51 3.52 5.89
C PHE A 107 -13.08 4.22 4.61
N ALA A 108 -12.34 3.53 3.73
CA ALA A 108 -11.94 4.08 2.43
C ALA A 108 -13.17 4.53 1.62
N GLU A 109 -14.21 3.69 1.59
CA GLU A 109 -15.49 4.00 0.96
C GLU A 109 -16.18 5.19 1.62
N PHE A 110 -16.27 5.21 2.96
CA PHE A 110 -16.88 6.31 3.71
C PHE A 110 -16.26 7.67 3.38
N TYR A 111 -14.93 7.79 3.44
CA TYR A 111 -14.26 9.07 3.13
C TYR A 111 -14.38 9.44 1.65
N THR A 112 -14.35 8.45 0.75
CA THR A 112 -14.53 8.69 -0.69
C THR A 112 -15.95 9.22 -0.98
N ASN A 113 -16.97 8.65 -0.34
CA ASN A 113 -18.35 9.12 -0.48
C ASN A 113 -18.53 10.51 0.12
N MET A 114 -17.99 10.75 1.32
CA MET A 114 -17.97 12.09 1.93
C MET A 114 -17.31 13.13 1.01
N ALA A 115 -16.19 12.79 0.37
CA ALA A 115 -15.54 13.70 -0.58
C ALA A 115 -16.37 13.95 -1.82
N ARG A 116 -17.07 12.94 -2.33
CA ARG A 116 -17.95 13.06 -3.49
C ARG A 116 -19.17 13.93 -3.19
N GLU A 117 -19.70 13.84 -1.97
CA GLU A 117 -20.83 14.66 -1.50
C GLU A 117 -20.43 16.12 -1.27
N LEU A 118 -19.29 16.35 -0.61
CA LEU A 118 -18.82 17.70 -0.29
C LEU A 118 -18.20 18.42 -1.49
N HIS A 119 -17.51 17.67 -2.37
CA HIS A 119 -16.73 18.21 -3.49
C HIS A 119 -16.95 17.40 -4.78
N PRO A 120 -18.19 17.35 -5.32
CA PRO A 120 -18.50 16.60 -6.54
C PRO A 120 -17.67 17.07 -7.74
N GLU A 121 -17.25 18.35 -7.76
CA GLU A 121 -16.38 18.93 -8.79
C GLU A 121 -15.03 18.23 -8.93
N LEU A 122 -14.54 17.60 -7.86
CA LEU A 122 -13.30 16.82 -7.91
C LEU A 122 -13.51 15.52 -8.70
N PHE A 123 -14.69 14.93 -8.65
CA PHE A 123 -14.99 13.60 -9.21
C PHE A 123 -15.64 13.66 -10.60
N SER A 124 -15.76 14.83 -11.21
CA SER A 124 -16.25 14.96 -12.59
C SER A 124 -15.27 14.33 -13.58
N ASP A 125 -15.78 13.52 -14.53
CA ASP A 125 -15.00 12.78 -15.53
C ASP A 125 -14.10 13.68 -16.40
N ASP A 126 -14.46 14.95 -16.57
CA ASP A 126 -13.69 15.93 -17.33
C ASP A 126 -12.44 16.42 -16.59
N SER A 127 -12.36 16.20 -15.28
CA SER A 127 -11.31 16.74 -14.44
C SER A 127 -10.30 15.65 -14.08
N ASN A 128 -9.13 15.69 -14.72
CA ASN A 128 -7.94 14.97 -14.21
C ASN A 128 -7.51 15.47 -12.82
N THR A 129 -8.23 16.44 -12.25
CA THR A 129 -8.01 17.08 -10.95
C THR A 129 -7.95 16.06 -9.82
N TRP A 130 -8.87 15.10 -9.76
CA TRP A 130 -8.83 14.05 -8.72
C TRP A 130 -7.59 13.18 -8.81
N ARG A 131 -7.27 12.67 -10.02
CA ARG A 131 -6.05 11.87 -10.24
C ARG A 131 -4.79 12.67 -9.93
N TRP A 132 -4.77 13.94 -10.31
CA TRP A 132 -3.65 14.83 -10.03
C TRP A 132 -3.50 15.08 -8.54
N LEU A 133 -4.58 15.42 -7.81
CA LEU A 133 -4.55 15.63 -6.36
C LEU A 133 -4.11 14.38 -5.61
N LEU A 134 -4.62 13.20 -6.00
CA LEU A 134 -4.16 11.93 -5.46
C LEU A 134 -2.66 11.69 -5.70
N SER A 135 -2.16 12.03 -6.89
CA SER A 135 -0.72 11.90 -7.20
C SER A 135 0.15 12.81 -6.32
N GLN A 136 -0.36 13.97 -5.91
CA GLN A 136 0.35 14.88 -5.01
C GLN A 136 0.27 14.44 -3.55
N ALA A 137 -0.84 13.82 -3.14
CA ALA A 137 -1.09 13.39 -1.77
C ALA A 137 -0.40 12.08 -1.38
N GLN A 138 0.15 11.33 -2.36
CA GLN A 138 0.97 10.16 -2.03
C GLN A 138 2.19 10.60 -1.22
N PRO A 139 2.47 9.99 -0.06
CA PRO A 139 3.63 10.34 0.75
C PRO A 139 4.89 10.18 -0.12
N ARG A 140 5.64 11.27 -0.32
CA ARG A 140 6.96 11.29 -0.95
C ARG A 140 7.96 10.49 -0.11
N LYS A 141 7.82 9.17 -0.08
CA LYS A 141 8.72 8.23 0.57
C LYS A 141 8.77 6.95 -0.26
N TYR A 142 9.61 6.95 -1.28
CA TYR A 142 10.51 5.85 -1.68
C TYR A 142 11.34 6.30 -2.91
N ASN A 143 12.01 7.44 -2.81
CA ASN A 143 13.18 7.77 -3.63
C ASN A 143 14.39 7.89 -2.71
N ARG A 144 14.85 6.74 -2.18
CA ARG A 144 16.14 6.64 -1.49
C ARG A 144 17.15 5.91 -2.39
N THR A 145 17.34 6.45 -3.59
CA THR A 145 18.47 6.16 -4.48
C THR A 145 18.86 7.43 -5.23
N THR A 146 19.12 8.51 -4.50
CA THR A 146 19.92 9.62 -5.03
C THR A 146 21.36 9.40 -4.59
N ASN A 147 22.12 8.86 -5.54
CA ASN A 147 23.58 8.75 -5.62
C ASN A 147 24.35 9.68 -4.66
N PHE A 148 24.92 9.10 -3.60
CA PHE A 148 26.12 9.69 -2.98
C PHE A 148 27.25 9.56 -3.99
N LYS A 149 27.46 10.61 -4.78
CA LYS A 149 28.66 10.80 -5.59
C LYS A 149 29.81 11.06 -4.59
N MET A 150 30.46 10.00 -4.13
CA MET A 150 31.74 10.11 -3.42
C MET A 150 32.76 10.62 -4.45
N ASN A 151 32.98 11.93 -4.42
CA ASN A 151 34.01 12.58 -5.21
C ASN A 151 35.38 12.19 -4.63
N ARG A 152 35.91 11.02 -5.03
CA ARG A 152 37.34 10.72 -4.95
C ARG A 152 37.94 11.09 -6.30
N ASN A 153 38.47 12.30 -6.38
CA ASN A 153 39.39 12.68 -7.44
C ASN A 153 40.52 13.51 -6.81
N ARG A 154 41.73 12.95 -6.95
CA ARG A 154 43.06 13.41 -6.54
C ARG A 154 43.44 13.20 -5.08
#